data_AF-A0A2M8PDT7-F1
#
_entry.id   AF-A0A2M8PDT7-F1
#
_cell.length_a   1.000
_cell.length_b   1.000
_cell.length_c   1.000
_cell.angle_alpha   90.00
_cell.angle_beta   90.00
_cell.angle_gamma   90.00
#
_symmetry.space_group_name_H-M   'P 1'
#
loop_
_entity.id
_entity.type
_entity.pdbx_description
1 polymer ?
#
loop_
_entity_poly.entity_id
_entity_poly.type
_entity_poly.pdbx_seq_one_letter_code
_entity_poly.pdbx_strand_id
1 'polypeptide(L)'
;VGVKAHEVPIPYGVVESEAQTVIALREKPTLSVNINAGIYAISPEALRLLPHSGRYDATQLIQAALEAGLRVCSYQIQEYWLDIGRFEDYHKANEDAAAWLDEE
;
A
#
# COMPACT_ATOMS: atom_id res chain seq x y z
N VAL A 1 -1.49 -4.18 9.30
CA VAL A 1 -1.58 -3.32 8.10
C VAL A 1 -1.95 -4.19 6.92
N GLY A 2 -3.11 -3.96 6.31
CA GLY A 2 -3.46 -4.60 5.05
C GLY A 2 -2.55 -4.08 3.94
N VAL A 3 -1.96 -4.98 3.16
CA VAL A 3 -1.11 -4.62 2.01
C VAL A 3 -1.62 -5.28 0.75
N LYS A 4 -1.43 -4.60 -0.38
CA LYS A 4 -1.75 -5.12 -1.71
C LYS A 4 -0.47 -5.15 -2.55
N ALA A 5 -0.25 -6.23 -3.29
CA ALA A 5 0.83 -6.27 -4.26
C ALA A 5 0.48 -5.33 -5.42
N HIS A 6 1.41 -4.45 -5.77
CA HIS A 6 1.26 -3.49 -6.83
C HIS A 6 2.47 -3.57 -7.75
N GLU A 7 2.20 -3.59 -9.05
CA GLU A 7 3.21 -3.65 -10.09
C GLU A 7 3.46 -2.25 -10.64
N VAL A 8 4.70 -1.78 -10.51
CA VAL A 8 5.14 -0.48 -11.02
C VAL A 8 6.04 -0.73 -12.23
N PRO A 9 5.54 -0.55 -13.46
CA PRO A 9 6.38 -0.63 -14.65
C PRO A 9 7.31 0.58 -14.69
N ILE A 10 8.60 0.34 -14.85
CA ILE A 10 9.58 1.41 -15.06
C ILE A 10 9.83 1.51 -16.56
N PRO A 11 9.52 2.65 -17.23
CA PRO A 11 9.65 2.76 -18.69
C PRO A 11 11.09 3.03 -19.16
N TYR A 12 12.09 2.68 -18.35
CA TYR A 12 13.52 2.91 -18.55
C TYR A 12 14.36 1.71 -18.11
N GLY A 13 15.61 1.65 -18.54
CA GLY A 13 16.60 0.74 -17.96
C GLY A 13 16.96 1.13 -16.53
N VAL A 14 16.84 0.19 -15.58
CA VAL A 14 17.26 0.35 -14.19
C VAL A 14 18.68 -0.20 -14.04
N VAL A 15 19.59 0.66 -13.59
CA VAL A 15 20.99 0.32 -13.32
C VAL A 15 21.19 0.18 -11.82
N GLU A 16 21.70 -0.97 -11.38
CA GLU A 16 22.15 -1.20 -10.01
C GLU A 16 23.68 -1.07 -9.99
N SER A 17 24.22 -0.26 -9.09
CA SER A 17 25.67 0.02 -9.01
C SER A 17 26.18 -0.03 -7.57
N GLU A 18 27.38 -0.56 -7.38
CA GLU A 18 28.16 -0.43 -6.15
C GLU A 18 29.31 0.56 -6.39
N ALA A 19 29.27 1.70 -5.69
CA ALA A 19 30.14 2.84 -5.94
C ALA A 19 30.13 3.29 -7.41
N GLN A 20 31.19 3.00 -8.17
CA GLN A 20 31.32 3.35 -9.59
C GLN A 20 31.21 2.15 -10.53
N THR A 21 30.91 0.96 -10.01
CA THR A 21 30.82 -0.27 -10.79
C THR A 21 29.36 -0.68 -10.97
N VAL A 22 28.93 -0.85 -12.22
CA VAL A 22 27.60 -1.38 -12.54
C VAL A 22 27.58 -2.88 -12.22
N ILE A 23 26.62 -3.32 -11.41
CA ILE A 23 26.43 -4.72 -11.00
C ILE A 23 25.23 -5.37 -11.68
N ALA A 24 24.22 -4.60 -12.10
CA ALA A 24 23.10 -5.10 -12.90
C ALA A 24 22.50 -4.00 -13.78
N LEU A 25 21.92 -4.43 -14.90
CA LEU A 25 21.08 -3.60 -15.77
C LEU A 25 19.81 -4.40 -16.09
N ARG A 26 18.65 -3.81 -15.83
CA ARG A 26 17.34 -4.39 -16.17
C ARG A 26 16.62 -3.44 -17.10
N GLU A 27 16.34 -3.86 -18.32
CA GLU A 27 15.59 -3.04 -19.28
C GLU A 27 14.09 -3.11 -18.99
N LYS A 28 13.45 -1.94 -18.85
CA LYS A 28 12.02 -1.77 -18.59
C LYS A 28 11.43 -2.76 -17.56
N PRO A 29 12.01 -2.89 -16.36
CA PRO A 29 11.54 -3.84 -15.39
C PRO A 29 10.19 -3.42 -14.80
N THR A 30 9.44 -4.40 -14.31
CA THR A 30 8.29 -4.17 -13.44
C THR A 30 8.71 -4.44 -12.00
N LEU A 31 8.57 -3.45 -11.13
CA LEU A 31 8.80 -3.62 -9.70
C LEU A 31 7.52 -4.12 -9.04
N SER A 32 7.62 -5.22 -8.29
CA SER A 32 6.53 -5.68 -7.42
C SER A 32 6.76 -5.15 -6.01
N VAL A 33 5.84 -4.32 -5.52
CA VAL A 33 5.91 -3.71 -4.19
C VAL A 33 4.61 -3.95 -3.43
N ASN A 34 4.70 -4.02 -2.10
CA ASN A 34 3.52 -4.03 -1.26
C ASN A 34 3.13 -2.59 -0.89
N ILE A 35 1.96 -2.16 -1.34
CA ILE A 35 1.39 -0.86 -1.01
C ILE A 35 0.47 -0.95 0.21
N ASN A 36 0.34 0.14 0.94
CA ASN A 36 -0.63 0.27 2.01
C ASN A 36 -2.05 0.30 1.42
N ALA A 37 -2.89 -0.68 1.78
CA ALA A 37 -4.23 -0.83 1.25
C ALA A 37 -5.30 0.02 1.97
N GLY A 38 -4.92 0.81 2.98
CA GLY A 38 -5.86 1.63 3.75
C GLY A 38 -6.73 0.84 4.74
N ILE A 39 -6.43 -0.44 4.97
CA ILE A 39 -7.19 -1.32 5.86
C ILE A 39 -6.34 -1.71 7.07
N TYR A 40 -6.86 -1.49 8.28
CA TYR A 40 -6.10 -1.67 9.51
C TYR A 40 -6.90 -2.41 10.58
N ALA A 41 -6.28 -3.40 11.21
CA ALA A 41 -6.70 -3.93 12.51
C ALA A 41 -5.75 -3.36 13.56
N ILE A 42 -6.29 -2.60 14.53
CA ILE A 42 -5.51 -1.79 15.47
C ILE A 42 -5.79 -2.29 16.88
N SER A 43 -4.74 -2.60 17.65
CA SER A 43 -4.88 -2.95 19.06
C SER A 43 -5.19 -1.70 19.89
N PRO A 44 -5.97 -1.81 20.98
CA PRO A 44 -6.21 -0.68 21.88
C PRO A 44 -4.94 -0.07 22.48
N GLU A 45 -3.86 -0.86 22.58
CA GLU A 45 -2.56 -0.37 23.02
C GLU A 45 -1.97 0.67 22.07
N ALA A 46 -2.06 0.45 20.76
CA ALA A 46 -1.54 1.41 19.78
C ALA A 46 -2.29 2.75 19.86
N LEU A 47 -3.57 2.76 20.22
CA LEU A 47 -4.36 3.99 20.37
C LEU A 47 -3.82 4.93 21.45
N ARG A 48 -3.02 4.43 22.41
CA ARG A 48 -2.35 5.27 23.43
C ARG A 48 -1.29 6.21 22.83
N LEU A 49 -0.85 5.96 21.60
CA LEU A 49 0.10 6.81 20.87
C LEU A 49 -0.58 7.98 20.15
N LEU A 50 -1.91 8.02 20.11
CA LEU A 50 -2.62 9.12 19.47
C LEU A 50 -2.45 10.41 20.28
N PRO A 51 -2.21 11.56 19.61
CA PRO A 51 -2.17 12.84 20.28
C PRO A 51 -3.58 13.21 20.78
N HIS A 52 -3.65 14.04 21.83
CA HIS A 52 -4.92 14.50 22.40
C HIS A 52 -5.75 15.38 21.46
N SER A 53 -5.11 15.98 20.45
CA SER A 53 -5.77 16.89 19.52
C SER A 53 -5.00 16.99 18.20
N GLY A 54 -5.70 17.44 17.16
CA GLY A 54 -5.13 17.65 15.84
C GLY A 54 -5.37 16.47 14.90
N ARG A 55 -5.06 16.69 13.62
CA ARG A 55 -5.12 15.64 12.61
C ARG A 55 -3.97 14.67 12.83
N TYR A 56 -4.28 13.37 12.82
CA TYR A 56 -3.30 12.32 12.92
C TYR A 56 -3.72 11.14 12.04
N ASP A 57 -2.93 10.89 11.00
CA ASP A 57 -3.26 9.92 9.96
C ASP A 57 -2.78 8.50 10.34
N ALA A 58 -3.41 7.47 9.78
CA ALA A 58 -3.09 6.07 10.10
C ALA A 58 -1.62 5.69 9.84
N THR A 59 -0.99 6.29 8.83
CA THR A 59 0.45 6.10 8.54
C THR A 59 1.33 6.65 9.66
N GLN A 60 0.92 7.76 10.28
CA GLN A 60 1.63 8.33 11.43
C GLN A 60 1.52 7.42 12.65
N LEU A 61 0.33 6.85 12.91
CA LEU A 61 0.14 5.87 13.98
C LEU A 61 0.98 4.61 13.78
N ILE A 62 1.06 4.10 12.55
CA ILE A 62 1.91 2.95 12.21
C ILE A 62 3.38 3.27 12.49
N GLN A 63 3.85 4.45 12.04
CA GLN A 63 5.22 4.89 12.26
C GLN A 63 5.53 5.04 13.75
N ALA A 64 4.66 5.69 14.53
CA ALA A 64 4.81 5.83 15.97
C ALA A 64 4.84 4.48 16.70
N ALA A 65 4.02 3.51 16.25
CA ALA A 65 4.03 2.16 16.81
C ALA A 65 5.36 1.44 16.55
N LEU A 66 5.93 1.57 15.34
CA LEU A 66 7.25 1.03 15.00
C LEU A 66 8.35 1.65 15.85
N GLU A 67 8.35 2.99 16.00
CA GLU A 67 9.32 3.74 16.81
C GLU A 67 9.23 3.38 18.30
N ALA A 68 8.02 3.12 18.81
CA ALA A 68 7.77 2.66 20.17
C ALA A 68 8.13 1.17 20.39
N GLY A 69 8.62 0.46 19.36
CA GLY A 69 8.94 -0.97 19.45
C GLY A 69 7.73 -1.89 19.55
N LEU A 70 6.52 -1.38 19.25
CA LEU A 70 5.33 -2.21 19.19
C LEU A 70 5.37 -3.12 17.96
N ARG A 71 4.78 -4.31 18.09
CA ARG A 71 4.67 -5.25 16.98
C ARG A 71 3.67 -4.73 15.95
N VAL A 72 4.15 -4.45 14.73
CA VAL A 72 3.32 -4.14 13.57
C VAL A 72 3.44 -5.28 12.56
N CYS A 73 2.30 -5.88 12.20
CA CYS A 73 2.25 -6.97 11.21
C CYS A 73 1.57 -6.52 9.92
N SER A 74 2.02 -7.05 8.78
CA SER A 74 1.32 -6.94 7.50
C SER A 74 0.41 -8.14 7.26
N TYR A 75 -0.68 -7.92 6.51
CA TYR A 75 -1.56 -8.96 5.99
C TYR A 75 -1.75 -8.74 4.49
N GLN A 76 -1.44 -9.75 3.69
CA GLN A 76 -1.57 -9.67 2.23
C GLN A 76 -3.02 -9.84 1.81
N ILE A 77 -3.61 -8.83 1.18
CA ILE A 77 -4.95 -8.89 0.62
C ILE A 77 -4.86 -9.55 -0.77
N GLN A 78 -5.44 -10.74 -0.89
CA GLN A 78 -5.47 -11.50 -2.14
C GLN A 78 -6.73 -11.17 -2.96
N GLU A 79 -7.77 -10.69 -2.27
CA GLU A 79 -9.08 -10.38 -2.81
C GLU A 79 -9.06 -9.11 -3.68
N TYR A 80 -10.19 -8.85 -4.35
CA TYR A 80 -10.42 -7.60 -5.06
C TYR A 80 -10.20 -6.41 -4.12
N TRP A 81 -9.42 -5.44 -4.60
CA TRP A 81 -9.15 -4.19 -3.91
C TRP A 81 -8.91 -3.10 -4.95
N LEU A 82 -9.51 -1.93 -4.73
CA LEU A 82 -9.38 -0.77 -5.59
C LEU A 82 -9.36 0.51 -4.74
N ASP A 83 -8.42 1.40 -5.02
CA ASP A 83 -8.39 2.74 -4.42
C ASP A 83 -9.17 3.71 -5.31
N ILE A 84 -10.31 4.22 -4.81
CA ILE A 84 -11.24 5.08 -5.56
C ILE A 84 -10.89 6.58 -5.46
N GLY A 85 -9.62 6.91 -5.19
CA GLY A 85 -9.14 8.29 -5.08
C GLY A 85 -9.10 9.08 -6.39
N ARG A 86 -9.21 8.41 -7.56
CA ARG A 86 -9.22 9.04 -8.89
C ARG A 86 -10.55 8.78 -9.60
N PHE A 87 -10.93 9.67 -10.50
CA PHE A 87 -12.17 9.53 -11.27
C PHE A 87 -12.24 8.22 -12.07
N GLU A 88 -11.13 7.84 -12.70
CA GLU A 88 -11.03 6.59 -13.48
C GLU A 88 -11.28 5.36 -12.60
N ASP A 89 -10.65 5.30 -11.43
CA ASP A 89 -10.84 4.21 -10.47
C ASP A 89 -12.25 4.21 -9.87
N TYR A 90 -12.84 5.38 -9.63
CA TYR A 90 -14.24 5.50 -9.22
C TYR A 90 -15.20 4.96 -10.28
N HIS A 91 -15.01 5.29 -11.56
CA HIS A 91 -15.83 4.76 -12.64
C HIS A 91 -15.71 3.24 -12.74
N LYS A 92 -14.48 2.73 -12.68
CA LYS A 92 -14.21 1.30 -12.64
C LYS A 92 -14.91 0.61 -11.47
N ALA A 93 -14.84 1.19 -10.27
CA ALA A 93 -15.52 0.63 -9.10
C ALA A 93 -17.04 0.48 -9.30
N ASN A 94 -17.67 1.44 -10.00
CA ASN A 94 -19.09 1.35 -10.33
C ASN A 94 -19.40 0.28 -11.38
N GLU A 95 -18.56 0.15 -12.41
CA GLU A 95 -18.68 -0.90 -13.42
C GLU A 95 -18.55 -2.29 -12.78
N ASP A 96 -17.51 -2.49 -11.96
CA ASP A 96 -17.26 -3.74 -11.26
C ASP A 96 -18.43 -4.08 -10.31
N ALA A 97 -18.95 -3.09 -9.57
CA ALA A 97 -20.09 -3.30 -8.66
C ALA A 97 -21.40 -3.62 -9.39
N ALA A 98 -21.69 -2.97 -10.51
CA ALA A 98 -22.87 -3.28 -11.33
C ALA A 98 -22.81 -4.71 -11.86
N ALA A 99 -21.65 -5.15 -12.37
CA ALA A 99 -21.47 -6.51 -12.86
C ALA A 99 -21.74 -7.57 -11.78
N TRP A 100 -21.33 -7.33 -10.53
CA TRP A 100 -21.58 -8.28 -9.44
C TRP A 100 -23.05 -8.34 -9.01
N LEU A 101 -23.79 -7.23 -9.11
CA LEU A 101 -25.19 -7.16 -8.72
C LEU A 101 -26.13 -7.74 -9.79
N ASP A 102 -25.74 -7.68 -11.06
CA ASP A 102 -26.51 -8.27 -12.17
C ASP A 102 -26.35 -9.80 -12.27
N GLU A 103 -25.36 -10.38 -11.56
CA GLU A 103 -25.12 -11.83 -11.50
C GLU A 103 -25.92 -12.57 -10.39
N GLU A 104 -26.67 -11.84 -9.54
CA GLU A 104 -27.61 -12.38 -8.52
C GLU A 104 -29.08 -12.35 -8.99
#